data_AF-A0A497AUX0-F1
#
_entry.id   AF-A0A497AUX0-F1
#
_cell.length_a   1.000
_cell.length_b   1.000
_cell.length_c   1.000
_cell.angle_alpha   90.00
_cell.angle_beta   90.00
_cell.angle_gamma   90.00
#
_symmetry.space_group_name_H-M   'P 1'
#
loop_
_entity.id
_entity.type
_entity.pdbx_description
1 polymer ?
#
loop_
_entity_poly.entity_id
_entity_poly.type
_entity_poly.pdbx_seq_one_letter_code
_entity_poly.pdbx_strand_id
1 'polypeptide(L)'
;MSLKILDKGAVAPLVNALMADYVPRGGRVVGPQAKGPQFTFGPLSDPAELRLDYNTTILPPSKAVLQPPLERLATFRLGEEPIVEPVVEAVPTVLLGVHTCDLRAIRVLDEVFAQDHPDANYLEQRAQTLIV
;
A
#
# COMPACT_ATOMS: atom_id res chain seq x y z
N MET A 1 19.28 -1.63 12.26
CA MET A 1 17.85 -1.24 12.27
C MET A 1 17.61 -0.55 13.60
N SER A 2 17.20 0.72 13.61
CA SER A 2 16.89 1.43 14.86
C SER A 2 15.41 1.21 15.17
N LEU A 3 15.09 0.59 16.31
CA LEU A 3 13.73 0.56 16.81
C LEU A 3 13.36 1.99 17.26
N LYS A 4 12.23 2.50 16.78
CA LYS A 4 11.62 3.72 17.30
C LYS A 4 10.29 3.34 17.94
N ILE A 5 10.06 3.84 19.14
CA ILE A 5 8.82 3.59 19.89
C ILE A 5 8.01 4.88 19.84
N LEU A 6 6.72 4.75 19.54
CA LEU A 6 5.76 5.85 19.51
C LEU A 6 4.80 5.69 20.69
N ASP A 7 4.57 6.77 21.43
CA ASP A 7 3.51 6.80 22.44
C ASP A 7 2.13 6.66 21.78
N LYS A 8 1.19 5.96 22.44
CA LYS A 8 -0.16 5.75 21.88
C LYS A 8 -0.88 7.06 21.59
N GLY A 9 -0.71 8.09 22.43
CA GLY A 9 -1.30 9.41 22.22
C GLY A 9 -0.72 10.15 21.00
N ALA A 10 0.46 9.75 20.52
CA ALA A 10 1.10 10.32 19.36
C ALA A 10 0.72 9.66 18.03
N VAL A 11 -0.04 8.55 18.05
CA VAL A 11 -0.48 7.84 16.83
C VAL A 11 -1.37 8.73 15.97
N ALA A 12 -2.43 9.31 16.52
CA ALA A 12 -3.33 10.17 15.73
C ALA A 12 -2.64 11.42 15.16
N PRO A 13 -1.81 12.16 15.95
CA PRO A 13 -0.97 13.22 15.40
C PRO A 13 -0.05 12.76 14.26
N LEU A 14 0.57 11.59 14.36
CA LEU A 14 1.41 11.03 13.30
C LEU A 14 0.59 10.75 12.03
N VAL A 15 -0.57 10.09 12.15
CA VAL A 15 -1.44 9.79 11.00
C VAL A 15 -1.87 11.09 10.31
N ASN A 16 -2.27 12.11 11.07
CA ASN A 16 -2.61 13.42 10.51
C ASN A 16 -1.42 14.06 9.77
N ALA A 17 -0.22 14.02 10.35
CA ALA A 17 0.97 14.56 9.70
C ALA A 17 1.30 13.82 8.40
N LEU A 18 1.19 12.48 8.39
CA LEU A 18 1.41 11.67 7.19
C LEU A 18 0.37 11.97 6.11
N MET A 19 -0.91 12.11 6.47
CA MET A 19 -1.95 12.47 5.49
C MET A 19 -1.74 13.87 4.93
N ALA A 20 -1.42 14.85 5.79
CA ALA A 20 -1.13 16.22 5.38
C ALA A 20 0.09 16.34 4.45
N ASP A 21 1.05 15.42 4.54
CA ASP A 21 2.22 15.38 3.67
C ASP A 21 1.97 14.59 2.37
N TYR A 22 1.37 13.40 2.44
CA TYR A 22 1.23 12.51 1.28
C TYR A 22 0.05 12.87 0.36
N VAL A 23 -1.11 13.21 0.92
CA VAL A 23 -2.33 13.44 0.12
C VAL A 23 -2.18 14.60 -0.87
N PRO A 24 -1.62 15.77 -0.49
CA PRO A 24 -1.45 16.88 -1.44
C PRO A 24 -0.52 16.59 -2.63
N ARG A 25 0.33 15.56 -2.53
CA ARG A 25 1.26 15.13 -3.60
C ARG A 25 0.66 14.03 -4.49
N GLY A 26 -0.65 13.76 -4.37
CA GLY A 26 -1.33 12.66 -5.06
C GLY A 26 -1.09 11.29 -4.42
N GLY A 27 -0.49 11.27 -3.23
CA GLY A 27 -0.26 10.06 -2.45
C GLY A 27 -1.40 9.70 -1.51
N ARG A 28 -1.19 8.67 -0.68
CA ARG A 28 -2.20 8.18 0.27
C ARG A 28 -1.58 7.55 1.52
N VAL A 29 -2.34 7.54 2.60
CA VAL A 29 -2.04 6.76 3.81
C VAL A 29 -3.05 5.63 3.89
N VAL A 30 -2.58 4.39 4.02
CA VAL A 30 -3.36 3.17 4.03
C VAL A 30 -3.11 2.45 5.35
N GLY A 31 -4.17 1.98 6.00
CA GLY A 31 -4.05 1.25 7.27
C GLY A 31 -5.21 0.27 7.46
N PRO A 32 -5.12 -0.60 8.49
CA PRO A 32 -6.21 -1.49 8.86
C PRO A 32 -7.41 -0.69 9.37
N GLN A 33 -8.59 -1.02 8.87
CA GLN A 33 -9.87 -0.41 9.21
C GLN A 33 -10.90 -1.50 9.49
N ALA A 34 -11.93 -1.16 10.27
CA ALA A 34 -13.06 -2.05 10.47
C ALA A 34 -13.91 -2.13 9.20
N LYS A 35 -14.36 -3.35 8.84
CA LYS A 35 -15.31 -3.62 7.77
C LYS A 35 -16.35 -4.60 8.29
N GLY A 36 -17.41 -4.07 8.90
CA GLY A 36 -18.37 -4.87 9.65
C GLY A 36 -17.68 -5.62 10.80
N PRO A 37 -17.82 -6.96 10.91
CA PRO A 37 -17.16 -7.75 11.96
C PRO A 37 -15.68 -8.08 11.65
N GLN A 38 -15.18 -7.69 10.47
CA GLN A 38 -13.85 -8.03 9.98
C GLN A 38 -12.99 -6.78 9.83
N PHE A 39 -11.72 -6.95 9.42
CA PHE A 39 -10.81 -5.85 9.14
C PHE A 39 -10.30 -5.88 7.70
N THR A 40 -9.99 -4.73 7.13
CA THR A 40 -9.42 -4.60 5.78
C THR A 40 -8.38 -3.50 5.77
N PHE A 41 -7.35 -3.60 4.93
CA PHE A 41 -6.53 -2.43 4.62
C PHE A 41 -7.27 -1.52 3.63
N GLY A 42 -7.18 -0.21 3.85
CA GLY A 42 -7.80 0.81 3.00
C GLY A 42 -7.23 2.22 3.26
N PRO A 43 -7.48 3.17 2.35
CA PRO A 43 -7.04 4.55 2.51
C PRO A 43 -7.74 5.20 3.71
N LEU A 44 -6.96 5.88 4.55
CA LEU A 44 -7.45 6.61 5.72
C LEU A 44 -7.83 8.04 5.33
N SER A 45 -8.95 8.50 5.87
CA SER A 45 -9.40 9.89 5.81
C SER A 45 -9.45 10.55 7.19
N ASP A 46 -9.55 9.74 8.25
CA ASP A 46 -9.56 10.15 9.65
C ASP A 46 -8.67 9.19 10.47
N PRO A 47 -7.78 9.67 11.35
CA PRO A 47 -7.00 8.80 12.24
C PRO A 47 -7.83 7.84 13.09
N ALA A 48 -9.09 8.16 13.38
CA ALA A 48 -10.01 7.31 14.14
C ALA A 48 -10.41 6.02 13.38
N GLU A 49 -10.25 5.98 12.06
CA GLU A 49 -10.49 4.79 11.25
C GLU A 49 -9.43 3.71 11.45
N LEU A 50 -8.23 4.09 11.93
CA LEU A 50 -7.10 3.19 12.11
C LEU A 50 -7.35 2.21 13.25
N ARG A 51 -7.34 0.91 12.93
CA ARG A 51 -7.54 -0.19 13.87
C ARG A 51 -6.27 -1.01 14.05
N LEU A 52 -5.41 -0.59 14.99
CA LEU A 52 -4.18 -1.30 15.36
C LEU A 52 -4.42 -2.54 16.24
N ASP A 53 -5.65 -2.76 16.68
CA ASP A 53 -6.09 -3.90 17.50
C ASP A 53 -6.65 -5.07 16.65
N TYR A 54 -6.38 -5.07 15.34
CA TYR A 54 -6.79 -6.13 14.44
C TYR A 54 -5.91 -7.38 14.61
N ASN A 55 -6.51 -8.56 14.46
CA ASN A 55 -5.78 -9.84 14.43
C ASN A 55 -5.43 -10.27 13.00
N THR A 56 -6.40 -10.12 12.09
CA THR A 56 -6.26 -10.49 10.68
C THR A 56 -7.19 -9.64 9.82
N THR A 57 -6.90 -9.55 8.53
CA THR A 57 -7.67 -8.79 7.55
C THR A 57 -8.19 -9.67 6.43
N ILE A 58 -9.40 -9.39 5.93
CA ILE A 58 -9.94 -10.06 4.75
C ILE A 58 -9.22 -9.67 3.46
N LEU A 59 -8.66 -8.46 3.41
CA LEU A 59 -7.80 -7.99 2.33
C LEU A 59 -6.44 -7.62 2.95
N PRO A 60 -5.38 -8.40 2.68
CA PRO A 60 -4.07 -8.18 3.28
C PRO A 60 -3.43 -6.89 2.72
N PRO A 61 -2.45 -6.33 3.43
CA PRO A 61 -1.82 -5.06 3.05
C PRO A 61 -1.12 -5.14 1.68
N SER A 62 -0.52 -6.28 1.34
CA SER A 62 0.09 -6.49 0.02
C SER A 62 -0.93 -6.36 -1.11
N LYS A 63 -2.14 -6.91 -0.93
CA LYS A 63 -3.22 -6.80 -1.92
C LYS A 63 -3.90 -5.45 -1.92
N ALA A 64 -3.88 -4.72 -0.81
CA ALA A 64 -4.48 -3.38 -0.76
C ALA A 64 -3.62 -2.32 -1.46
N VAL A 65 -2.29 -2.51 -1.52
CA VAL A 65 -1.35 -1.50 -2.01
C VAL A 65 -0.43 -1.99 -3.11
N LEU A 66 0.31 -3.09 -2.88
CA LEU A 66 1.40 -3.52 -3.75
C LEU A 66 0.90 -4.32 -4.98
N GLN A 67 -0.23 -5.01 -4.84
CA GLN A 67 -0.85 -5.84 -5.87
C GLN A 67 -2.37 -5.65 -5.82
N PRO A 68 -2.87 -4.48 -6.23
CA PRO A 68 -4.27 -4.13 -6.09
C PRO A 68 -5.17 -5.14 -6.83
N PRO A 69 -6.42 -5.37 -6.36
CA PRO A 69 -7.33 -6.32 -7.01
C PRO A 69 -7.69 -5.93 -8.45
N LEU A 70 -7.52 -4.65 -8.79
CA LEU A 70 -7.71 -4.10 -10.12
C LEU A 70 -6.48 -3.22 -10.43
N GLU A 71 -5.83 -3.50 -11.55
CA GLU A 71 -4.67 -2.74 -12.03
C GLU A 71 -4.75 -2.63 -13.55
N ARG A 72 -4.46 -1.45 -14.09
CA ARG A 72 -4.33 -1.25 -15.53
C ARG A 72 -2.88 -1.57 -15.94
N LEU A 73 -2.70 -2.61 -16.74
CA LEU A 73 -1.37 -3.04 -17.19
C LEU A 73 -0.94 -2.36 -18.50
N ALA A 74 -1.90 -2.02 -19.37
CA ALA A 74 -1.63 -1.37 -20.63
C ALA A 74 -2.86 -0.62 -21.16
N THR A 75 -2.60 0.38 -22.00
CA THR A 75 -3.58 0.97 -22.92
C THR A 75 -3.25 0.52 -24.34
N PHE A 76 -4.29 0.37 -25.19
CA PHE A 76 -4.08 0.03 -26.59
C PHE A 76 -5.05 0.79 -27.49
N ARG A 77 -4.57 1.09 -28.70
CA ARG A 77 -5.38 1.68 -29.78
C ARG A 77 -5.25 0.81 -31.02
N LEU A 78 -6.40 0.37 -31.53
CA LEU A 78 -6.48 -0.39 -32.76
C LEU A 78 -6.56 0.55 -33.98
N GLY A 79 -5.94 0.16 -35.07
CA GLY A 79 -5.86 0.91 -36.33
C GLY A 79 -5.00 0.15 -37.34
N GLU A 80 -4.64 0.79 -38.45
CA GLU A 80 -3.70 0.22 -39.43
C GLU A 80 -2.35 -0.13 -38.78
N GLU A 81 -1.92 0.70 -37.82
CA GLU A 81 -0.80 0.42 -36.91
C GLU A 81 -1.32 0.35 -35.47
N PRO A 82 -1.44 -0.86 -34.88
CA PRO A 82 -1.81 -1.03 -33.48
C PRO A 82 -0.73 -0.47 -32.55
N ILE A 83 -1.15 0.27 -31.51
CA ILE A 83 -0.25 0.79 -30.46
C ILE A 83 -0.64 0.15 -29.13
N VAL A 84 0.37 -0.30 -28.37
CA VAL A 84 0.22 -0.80 -26.99
C VAL A 84 1.23 -0.07 -26.12
N GLU A 85 0.75 0.54 -25.04
CA GLU A 85 1.57 1.30 -24.09
C GLU A 85 1.42 0.68 -22.70
N PRO A 86 2.53 0.31 -22.02
CA PRO A 86 2.46 -0.17 -20.65
C PRO A 86 2.03 0.96 -19.72
N VAL A 87 1.28 0.61 -18.68
CA VAL A 87 0.80 1.55 -17.67
C VAL A 87 1.30 1.11 -16.30
N VAL A 88 1.79 2.07 -15.52
CA VAL A 88 2.16 1.92 -14.11
C VAL A 88 1.52 3.08 -13.33
N GLU A 89 0.60 2.77 -12.42
CA GLU A 89 -0.22 3.75 -11.68
C GLU A 89 0.23 3.88 -10.21
N ALA A 90 1.53 3.70 -9.96
CA ALA A 90 2.09 3.81 -8.63
C ALA A 90 2.04 5.25 -8.11
N VAL A 91 1.66 5.41 -6.84
CA VAL A 91 1.59 6.70 -6.16
C VAL A 91 2.28 6.61 -4.80
N PRO A 92 2.85 7.73 -4.29
CA PRO A 92 3.44 7.75 -2.96
C PRO A 92 2.45 7.23 -1.91
N THR A 93 2.79 6.13 -1.26
CA THR A 93 1.88 5.46 -0.32
C THR A 93 2.56 5.23 1.02
N VAL A 94 1.88 5.57 2.11
CA VAL A 94 2.25 5.08 3.45
C VAL A 94 1.34 3.92 3.79
N LEU A 95 1.94 2.77 4.11
CA LEU A 95 1.24 1.58 4.57
C LEU A 95 1.53 1.40 6.06
N LEU A 96 0.55 1.77 6.89
CA LEU A 96 0.68 1.89 8.33
C LEU A 96 0.09 0.69 9.07
N GLY A 97 0.75 0.26 10.14
CA GLY A 97 0.20 -0.73 11.08
C GLY A 97 0.24 -2.15 10.54
N VAL A 98 1.27 -2.49 9.76
CA VAL A 98 1.44 -3.81 9.15
C VAL A 98 1.88 -4.85 10.19
N HIS A 99 1.14 -5.95 10.27
CA HIS A 99 1.47 -7.06 11.16
C HIS A 99 2.79 -7.74 10.75
N THR A 100 3.55 -8.28 11.71
CA THR A 100 4.88 -8.87 11.47
C THR A 100 4.86 -10.03 10.46
N CYS A 101 3.78 -10.83 10.46
CA CYS A 101 3.58 -11.88 9.46
C CYS A 101 3.45 -11.32 8.04
N ASP A 102 2.74 -10.20 7.88
CA ASP A 102 2.57 -9.55 6.58
C ASP A 102 3.87 -8.88 6.13
N LEU A 103 4.66 -8.30 7.04
CA LEU A 103 6.00 -7.80 6.72
C LEU A 103 6.90 -8.91 6.16
N ARG A 104 6.83 -10.11 6.73
CA ARG A 104 7.55 -11.27 6.21
C ARG A 104 7.03 -11.67 4.83
N ALA A 105 5.72 -11.70 4.63
CA ALA A 105 5.12 -12.00 3.34
C ALA A 105 5.57 -11.00 2.26
N ILE A 106 5.56 -9.70 2.55
CA ILE A 106 6.02 -8.65 1.63
C ILE A 106 7.48 -8.87 1.23
N ARG A 107 8.38 -9.23 2.16
CA ARG A 107 9.77 -9.53 1.80
C ARG A 107 9.93 -10.71 0.84
N VAL A 108 9.10 -11.74 0.99
CA VAL A 108 9.10 -12.87 0.06
C VAL A 108 8.59 -12.43 -1.31
N LEU A 109 7.55 -11.58 -1.35
CA LEU A 109 7.07 -11.00 -2.60
C LEU A 109 8.14 -10.10 -3.25
N ASP A 110 8.87 -9.29 -2.47
CA ASP A 110 9.99 -8.45 -2.94
C ASP A 110 11.03 -9.32 -3.68
N GLU A 111 11.38 -10.49 -3.14
CA GLU A 111 12.30 -11.43 -3.77
C GLU A 111 11.73 -12.06 -5.05
N VAL A 112 10.49 -12.55 -4.99
CA VAL A 112 9.85 -13.24 -6.13
C VAL A 112 9.62 -12.31 -7.31
N PHE A 113 9.15 -11.09 -7.07
CA PHE A 113 8.86 -10.12 -8.14
C PHE A 113 10.08 -9.37 -8.66
N ALA A 114 11.24 -9.53 -8.04
CA ALA A 114 12.51 -9.01 -8.54
C ALA A 114 13.34 -10.03 -9.33
N GLN A 115 12.96 -11.31 -9.32
CA GLN A 115 13.72 -12.40 -9.95
C GLN A 115 13.28 -12.64 -11.40
N ASP A 116 14.24 -13.06 -12.24
CA ASP A 116 14.14 -13.49 -13.66
C ASP A 116 13.41 -12.52 -14.61
N HIS A 117 12.13 -12.27 -14.34
CA HIS A 117 11.24 -11.38 -15.06
C HIS A 117 10.62 -10.38 -14.08
N PRO A 118 11.32 -9.27 -13.76
CA PRO A 118 10.87 -8.30 -12.78
C PRO A 118 9.49 -7.72 -13.10
N ASP A 119 8.59 -7.71 -12.11
CA ASP A 119 7.26 -7.12 -12.27
C ASP A 119 7.34 -5.61 -12.05
N ALA A 120 7.28 -4.84 -13.14
CA ALA A 120 7.43 -3.40 -13.11
C ALA A 120 6.35 -2.69 -12.26
N ASN A 121 5.12 -3.21 -12.25
CA ASN A 121 4.02 -2.62 -11.47
C ASN A 121 4.26 -2.82 -9.98
N TYR A 122 4.54 -4.06 -9.57
CA TYR A 122 4.85 -4.37 -8.18
C TYR A 122 6.06 -3.58 -7.67
N LEU A 123 7.15 -3.56 -8.44
CA LEU A 123 8.39 -2.93 -8.02
C LEU A 123 8.25 -1.41 -7.90
N GLU A 124 7.51 -0.77 -8.81
CA GLU A 124 7.25 0.66 -8.70
C GLU A 124 6.31 0.98 -7.53
N GLN A 125 5.22 0.21 -7.33
CA GLN A 125 4.37 0.34 -6.14
C GLN A 125 5.20 0.19 -4.85
N ARG A 126 6.11 -0.79 -4.82
CA ARG A 126 6.98 -1.06 -3.69
C ARG A 126 7.97 0.08 -3.44
N ALA A 127 8.54 0.66 -4.49
CA ALA A 127 9.45 1.81 -4.41
C ALA A 127 8.75 3.07 -3.90
N GLN A 128 7.48 3.27 -4.27
CA GLN A 128 6.65 4.38 -3.79
C GLN A 128 6.04 4.15 -2.40
N THR A 129 6.23 2.96 -1.80
CA THR A 129 5.60 2.60 -0.53
C THR A 129 6.55 2.68 0.67
N LEU A 130 6.20 3.55 1.62
CA LEU A 130 6.76 3.57 2.97
C LEU A 130 5.93 2.67 3.89
N ILE A 131 6.56 1.69 4.54
CA ILE A 131 5.89 0.83 5.53
C ILE A 131 6.25 1.30 6.94
N VAL A 132 5.23 1.60 7.76
CA VAL A 132 5.36 2.16 9.12
C VAL A 132 4.71 1.26 10.15
#